data_AF-A0AAW1MBS7-F1
#
_entry.id   AF-A0AAW1MBS7-F1
#
_cell.length_a   1.000
_cell.length_b   1.000
_cell.length_c   1.000
_cell.angle_alpha   90.00
_cell.angle_beta   90.00
_cell.angle_gamma   90.00
#
_symmetry.space_group_name_H-M   'P 1'
#
loop_
_entity.id
_entity.type
_entity.pdbx_description
1 polymer ?
#
loop_
_entity_poly.entity_id
_entity_poly.type
_entity_poly.pdbx_seq_one_letter_code
_entity_poly.pdbx_strand_id
1 'polypeptide(L)' 'MDKLSKFSINLQPHQEELLQLSELAGIHCNPSIFHIIIELLNMQVETEAIYKMLKSIRKSYKLAKSIRKSV' A
#
# COMPACT_ATOMS: atom_id res chain seq x y z
N MET A 1 6.65 2.23 -25.41
CA MET A 1 6.30 1.54 -24.15
C MET A 1 7.59 1.18 -23.47
N ASP A 2 8.20 2.15 -22.79
CA ASP A 2 9.50 1.99 -22.22
C ASP A 2 9.46 1.02 -21.06
N LYS A 3 10.24 -0.05 -21.23
CA LYS A 3 10.70 -0.93 -20.17
C LYS A 3 11.27 -0.04 -19.07
N LEU A 4 10.52 0.21 -18.01
CA LEU A 4 11.10 0.60 -16.73
C LEU A 4 11.83 -0.65 -16.22
N SER A 5 13.02 -0.85 -16.75
CA SER A 5 13.92 -1.92 -16.42
C SER A 5 14.11 -1.95 -14.91
N LYS A 6 13.76 -3.08 -14.29
CA LYS A 6 14.47 -3.72 -13.16
C LYS A 6 15.38 -2.76 -12.39
N PHE A 7 14.80 -1.84 -11.64
CA PHE A 7 15.50 -1.34 -10.48
C PHE A 7 15.06 -2.23 -9.34
N SER A 8 15.95 -3.09 -8.88
CA SER A 8 15.88 -3.67 -7.53
C SER A 8 16.10 -2.54 -6.54
N ILE A 9 15.17 -1.57 -6.48
CA ILE A 9 15.23 -0.49 -5.49
C ILE A 9 14.84 -1.17 -4.18
N ASN A 10 15.83 -1.42 -3.34
CA ASN A 10 15.55 -1.75 -1.96
C ASN A 10 15.07 -0.48 -1.26
N LEU A 11 13.77 -0.38 -1.03
CA LEU A 11 13.11 0.74 -0.39
C LEU A 11 13.17 0.67 1.14
N GLN A 12 13.65 -0.44 1.73
CA GLN A 12 13.70 -0.59 3.20
C GLN A 12 14.50 0.53 3.90
N PRO A 13 15.72 0.90 3.45
CA PRO A 13 16.52 1.92 4.14
C PRO A 13 15.87 3.31 4.13
N HIS A 14 14.96 3.56 3.18
CA HIS A 14 14.32 4.86 2.98
C HIS A 14 12.87 4.88 3.47
N GLN A 15 12.41 3.86 4.22
CA GLN A 15 11.00 3.76 4.65
C GLN A 15 10.53 5.00 5.43
N GLU A 16 11.35 5.49 6.36
CA GLU A 16 11.00 6.64 7.19
C GLU A 16 10.93 7.94 6.36
N GLU A 17 11.92 8.16 5.49
CA GLU A 17 11.96 9.31 4.59
C GLU A 17 10.77 9.31 3.62
N LEU A 18 10.44 8.14 3.05
CA LEU A 18 9.30 7.99 2.14
C LEU A 18 7.96 8.18 2.86
N LEU A 19 7.86 7.78 4.13
CA LEU A 19 6.68 8.04 4.95
C LEU A 19 6.52 9.54 5.21
N GLN A 20 7.58 10.23 5.63
CA GLN A 20 7.57 11.68 5.84
C GLN A 20 7.23 12.44 4.55
N LEU A 21 7.80 12.01 3.40
CA LEU A 21 7.45 12.57 2.09
C LEU A 21 5.97 12.38 1.75
N SER A 22 5.38 11.23 2.10
CA SER A 22 3.97 10.99 1.89
C SER A 22 3.09 11.94 2.71
N GLU A 23 3.48 12.23 3.95
CA GLU A 23 2.77 13.17 4.82
C GLU A 23 2.87 14.60 4.29
N LEU A 24 4.06 15.03 3.85
CA LEU A 24 4.27 16.34 3.21
C LEU A 24 3.45 16.49 1.93
N ALA A 25 3.23 15.40 1.19
CA ALA A 25 2.37 15.36 0.01
C ALA A 25 0.86 15.34 0.34
N GLY A 26 0.47 15.38 1.62
CA GLY A 26 -0.91 15.30 2.08
C GLY A 26 -1.51 13.88 2.00
N ILE A 27 -0.67 12.86 1.83
CA ILE A 27 -1.10 11.45 1.81
C ILE A 27 -1.02 10.92 3.24
N HIS A 28 -2.17 10.90 3.91
CA HIS A 28 -2.26 10.33 5.25
C HIS A 28 -2.43 8.81 5.17
N CYS A 29 -1.33 8.08 5.36
CA CYS A 29 -1.31 6.63 5.47
C CYS A 29 -1.03 6.22 6.91
N ASN A 30 -1.61 5.10 7.36
CA ASN A 30 -1.19 4.49 8.61
C ASN A 30 0.25 3.96 8.44
N PRO A 31 1.21 4.29 9.34
CA PRO A 31 2.61 3.87 9.19
C PRO A 31 2.81 2.36 9.00
N SER A 32 2.03 1.53 9.71
CA SER A 32 2.11 0.07 9.56
C SER A 32 1.64 -0.40 8.18
N ILE A 33 0.58 0.21 7.63
CA ILE A 33 0.11 -0.11 6.27
C ILE A 33 1.16 0.34 5.25
N PHE A 34 1.78 1.49 5.47
CA PHE A 34 2.85 2.00 4.62
C PHE A 34 4.04 1.02 4.57
N HIS A 35 4.50 0.52 5.73
CA HIS A 35 5.58 -0.47 5.78
C HIS A 35 5.24 -1.75 5.02
N ILE A 36 4.02 -2.27 5.14
CA ILE A 36 3.56 -3.44 4.38
C ILE A 36 3.60 -3.18 2.87
N ILE A 37 3.16 -1.99 2.43
CA ILE A 37 3.22 -1.63 1.01
C ILE A 37 4.66 -1.62 0.52
N ILE A 38 5.58 -1.03 1.29
CA ILE A 38 7.01 -1.00 0.94
C ILE A 38 7.61 -2.42 0.88
N GLU A 39 7.28 -3.31 1.82
CA GLU A 39 7.72 -4.71 1.75
C GLU A 39 7.23 -5.41 0.49
N LEU A 40 5.96 -5.25 0.13
CA LEU A 40 5.40 -5.81 -1.10
C LEU A 40 6.10 -5.27 -2.35
N LEU A 41 6.43 -3.98 -2.36
CA LEU A 41 7.20 -3.38 -3.46
C LEU A 41 8.62 -3.95 -3.55
N ASN A 42 9.29 -4.17 -2.42
CA ASN A 42 10.60 -4.83 -2.36
C ASN A 42 10.55 -6.29 -2.85
N MET A 43 9.42 -6.98 -2.61
CA MET A 43 9.14 -8.31 -3.16
C MET A 43 8.76 -8.29 -4.65
N GLN A 44 8.83 -7.13 -5.31
CA GLN A 44 8.47 -6.95 -6.72
C GLN A 44 6.99 -7.26 -7.03
N VAL A 45 6.11 -7.10 -6.04
CA VAL A 45 4.67 -7.17 -6.29
C VAL A 45 4.24 -5.92 -7.05
N GLU A 46 3.51 -6.09 -8.15
CA GLU A 46 3.03 -4.97 -8.96
C GLU A 46 2.12 -4.03 -8.15
N THR A 47 2.32 -2.72 -8.31
CA THR A 47 1.53 -1.67 -7.63
C THR A 47 0.03 -1.83 -7.86
N GLU A 48 -0.37 -2.20 -9.08
CA GLU A 48 -1.76 -2.46 -9.44
C GLU A 48 -2.35 -3.65 -8.68
N ALA A 49 -1.55 -4.70 -8.45
CA ALA A 49 -1.96 -5.86 -7.66
C ALA A 49 -2.13 -5.49 -6.18
N ILE A 50 -1.19 -4.72 -5.61
CA ILE A 50 -1.29 -4.19 -4.24
C ILE A 50 -2.55 -3.34 -4.08
N TYR A 51 -2.81 -2.43 -5.03
CA TYR A 51 -4.01 -1.60 -5.04
C TYR A 51 -5.31 -2.42 -5.08
N LYS A 52 -5.39 -3.41 -5.98
CA LYS A 52 -6.55 -4.32 -6.08
C LYS A 52 -6.77 -5.11 -4.80
N MET A 53 -5.71 -5.58 -4.16
CA MET A 53 -5.76 -6.29 -2.88
C MET A 53 -6.33 -5.38 -1.78
N LEU A 54 -5.74 -4.20 -1.56
CA LEU A 54 -6.19 -3.25 -0.53
C LEU A 54 -7.65 -2.81 -0.76
N LYS A 55 -8.03 -2.57 -2.03
CA LYS A 55 -9.41 -2.22 -2.41
C LYS A 55 -10.39 -3.34 -2.07
N SER A 56 -10.00 -4.60 -2.28
CA SER A 56 -10.81 -5.78 -1.97
C SER A 56 -10.96 -5.99 -0.45
N ILE A 57 -9.88 -5.82 0.31
CA ILE A 57 -9.92 -5.84 1.78
C ILE A 57 -10.89 -4.77 2.31
N ARG A 58 -10.79 -3.54 1.80
CA ARG A 58 -11.68 -2.43 2.18
C ARG A 58 -13.15 -2.73 1.89
N LYS A 59 -13.46 -3.32 0.73
CA LYS A 59 -14.83 -3.72 0.36
C LYS A 59 -15.37 -4.80 1.31
N SER A 60 -14.55 -5.81 1.61
CA SER A 60 -14.93 -6.92 2.49
C SER A 60 -15.19 -6.44 3.92
N TYR A 61 -14.36 -5.53 4.44
CA TYR A 61 -14.59 -4.91 5.75
C TYR A 61 -15.90 -4.12 5.80
N LYS A 62 -16.19 -3.31 4.77
CA LYS A 62 -17.45 -2.55 4.70
C LYS A 62 -18.67 -3.48 4.68
N LEU A 63 -18.60 -4.57 3.90
CA LEU A 63 -19.66 -5.57 3.85
C LEU A 63 -19.90 -6.23 5.21
N ALA A 64 -18.83 -6.72 5.84
CA ALA A 64 -18.89 -7.34 7.16
C ALA A 64 -19.44 -6.38 8.23
N LYS A 65 -19.07 -5.10 8.17
CA LYS A 65 -19.58 -4.05 9.07
C LYS A 65 -21.07 -3.77 8.84
N SER A 66 -21.55 -3.75 7.60
CA SER A 66 -22.96 -3.56 7.30
C SER A 66 -23.80 -4.72 7.83
N ILE A 67 -23.37 -5.97 7.64
CA ILE A 67 -24.07 -7.16 8.15
C ILE A 67 -24.25 -7.06 9.67
N ARG A 68 -23.20 -6.70 10.42
CA ARG A 68 -23.28 -6.57 11.89
C ARG A 68 -24.18 -5.44 12.39
N LYS A 69 -24.52 -4.46 11.54
CA LYS A 69 -25.43 -3.36 11.90
C LYS A 69 -26.89 -3.67 11.58
N SER A 70 -27.14 -4.71 10.79
CA SER A 70 -28.47 -5.15 10.36
C SER A 70 -29.05 -6.27 11.22
N VAL A 71 -28.30 -6.73 12.22
CA VAL A 71 -28.69 -7.70 13.26
C VAL A 71 -28.77 -6.95 14.59
#